data_AF-Q4WWP8-F1
#
_entry.id   AF-Q4WWP8-F1
#
_cell.length_a   1.000
_cell.length_b   1.000
_cell.length_c   1.000
_cell.angle_alpha   90.00
_cell.angle_beta   90.00
_cell.angle_gamma   90.00
#
_symmetry.space_group_name_H-M   'P 1'
#
loop_
_entity.id
_entity.type
_entity.pdbx_description
1 polymer ?
#
loop_
_entity_poly.entity_id
_entity_poly.type
_entity_poly.pdbx_seq_one_letter_code
_entity_poly.pdbx_strand_id
1 'polypeptide(L)'
;MLDMSWPLSRQKKRYLSSALLIILHKRLHTRHKHCTVHLGIHTIKMSAEQLEFNVDRIDAKMEELLASFEAHPQMQPPNTHPTIFFLFDFVRNAHRELQGIDMDKFRAGDANARRMAQDVLGRNNFTNALVNDTTGKLALMTGGDPNNPVDFGEDIREKAKALVEV
;
A
#
# COMPACT_ATOMS: atom_id res chain seq x y z
N MET A 1 -65.44 33.14 25.85
CA MET A 1 -64.90 33.62 24.57
C MET A 1 -64.52 32.37 23.78
N LEU A 2 -65.44 31.97 22.88
CA LEU A 2 -65.38 31.00 21.76
C LEU A 2 -64.34 29.86 21.87
N ASP A 3 -64.71 28.60 22.09
CA ASP A 3 -65.52 27.69 21.24
C ASP A 3 -64.96 27.53 19.82
N MET A 4 -64.53 26.31 19.47
CA MET A 4 -64.68 25.60 18.18
C MET A 4 -64.05 24.21 18.39
N SER A 5 -64.80 23.19 18.79
CA SER A 5 -65.70 22.37 17.96
C SER A 5 -65.00 21.64 16.80
N TRP A 6 -64.91 20.32 16.98
CA TRP A 6 -64.83 19.20 16.01
C TRP A 6 -65.77 19.40 14.79
N PRO A 7 -65.63 18.69 13.63
CA PRO A 7 -66.14 17.31 13.55
C PRO A 7 -65.46 16.30 12.59
N LEU A 8 -65.35 15.06 13.09
CA LEU A 8 -65.88 13.79 12.57
C LEU A 8 -66.02 13.54 11.04
N SER A 9 -65.69 12.28 10.72
CA SER A 9 -66.38 11.38 9.75
C SER A 9 -65.85 11.43 8.30
N ARG A 10 -65.83 10.36 7.51
CA ARG A 10 -66.67 9.15 7.36
C ARG A 10 -65.89 8.20 6.44
N GLN A 11 -65.85 6.90 6.71
CA GLN A 11 -66.49 5.83 5.90
C GLN A 11 -66.06 5.76 4.41
N LYS A 12 -65.79 4.62 3.76
CA LYS A 12 -66.43 3.30 3.83
C LYS A 12 -65.69 2.35 2.85
N LYS A 13 -65.49 1.10 3.28
CA LYS A 13 -65.63 -0.19 2.56
C LYS A 13 -65.64 -0.19 1.01
N ARG A 14 -64.84 -1.12 0.43
CA ARG A 14 -65.23 -2.25 -0.46
C ARG A 14 -63.96 -2.77 -1.17
N TYR A 15 -63.41 -3.94 -0.80
CA TYR A 15 -63.64 -5.24 -1.46
C TYR A 15 -63.95 -5.15 -2.95
N LEU A 16 -63.02 -5.62 -3.80
CA LEU A 16 -63.29 -6.39 -5.01
C LEU A 16 -62.02 -7.19 -5.35
N SER A 17 -61.96 -8.38 -4.76
CA SER A 17 -61.28 -9.52 -5.36
C SER A 17 -62.18 -10.02 -6.49
N SER A 18 -61.65 -10.21 -7.69
CA SER A 18 -62.02 -11.33 -8.58
C SER A 18 -61.25 -11.23 -9.89
N ALA A 19 -60.53 -12.31 -10.14
CA ALA A 19 -60.03 -12.72 -11.43
C ALA A 19 -61.06 -12.48 -12.55
N LEU A 20 -60.69 -11.72 -13.58
CA LEU A 20 -61.13 -11.91 -14.96
C LEU A 20 -60.38 -10.95 -15.90
N LEU A 21 -59.18 -11.34 -16.37
CA LEU A 21 -58.80 -11.12 -17.77
C LEU A 21 -57.57 -11.99 -18.11
N ILE A 22 -57.77 -13.30 -17.95
CA ILE A 22 -57.08 -14.28 -18.78
C ILE A 22 -57.54 -14.00 -20.23
N ILE A 23 -56.65 -14.20 -21.20
CA ILE A 23 -56.91 -14.25 -22.65
C ILE A 23 -56.89 -12.88 -23.38
N LEU A 24 -55.68 -12.31 -23.56
CA LEU A 24 -55.28 -11.84 -24.90
C LEU A 24 -53.88 -12.40 -25.23
N HIS A 25 -53.90 -13.71 -25.43
CA HIS A 25 -52.85 -14.56 -25.93
C HIS A 25 -52.68 -14.32 -27.45
N LYS A 26 -51.42 -14.31 -27.93
CA LYS A 26 -50.93 -14.41 -29.34
C LYS A 26 -50.68 -13.11 -30.14
N ARG A 27 -49.44 -12.62 -30.06
CA ARG A 27 -48.54 -12.43 -31.23
C ARG A 27 -47.12 -12.10 -30.73
N LEU A 28 -46.26 -13.08 -30.47
CA LEU A 28 -45.28 -13.65 -31.43
C LEU A 28 -44.63 -12.57 -32.33
N HIS A 29 -43.47 -12.04 -31.91
CA HIS A 29 -42.18 -12.42 -32.51
C HIS A 29 -40.96 -11.77 -31.78
N THR A 30 -40.14 -12.65 -31.18
CA THR A 30 -38.66 -12.62 -31.15
C THR A 30 -37.88 -11.42 -30.57
N ARG A 31 -37.28 -11.63 -29.37
CA ARG A 31 -35.83 -11.84 -29.12
C ARG A 31 -35.58 -11.75 -27.59
N HIS A 32 -35.49 -12.87 -26.86
CA HIS A 32 -34.23 -13.51 -26.39
C HIS A 32 -33.12 -12.47 -26.10
N LYS A 33 -32.56 -12.35 -24.89
CA LYS A 33 -31.82 -13.40 -24.16
C LYS A 33 -31.67 -13.10 -22.65
N HIS A 34 -31.75 -14.18 -21.87
CA HIS A 34 -31.07 -14.47 -20.60
C HIS A 34 -31.20 -13.50 -19.41
N CYS A 35 -32.06 -13.90 -18.48
CA CYS A 35 -31.94 -13.63 -17.06
C CYS A 35 -30.79 -14.49 -16.50
N THR A 36 -29.72 -13.84 -16.03
CA THR A 36 -28.74 -14.45 -15.14
C THR A 36 -28.56 -13.48 -13.98
N VAL A 37 -28.89 -13.95 -12.78
CA VAL A 37 -28.65 -13.25 -11.52
C VAL A 37 -27.14 -13.08 -11.37
N HIS A 38 -26.61 -11.91 -11.72
CA HIS A 38 -25.23 -11.57 -11.38
C HIS A 38 -25.20 -11.14 -9.92
N LEU A 39 -24.98 -12.11 -9.04
CA LEU A 39 -24.36 -11.84 -7.76
C LEU A 39 -23.02 -11.16 -8.09
N GLY A 40 -22.97 -9.84 -7.93
CA GLY A 40 -21.76 -9.05 -8.04
C GLY A 40 -20.86 -9.36 -6.86
N ILE A 41 -20.24 -10.54 -6.87
CA ILE A 41 -19.06 -10.80 -6.06
C ILE A 41 -18.00 -9.90 -6.67
N HIS A 42 -17.75 -8.76 -6.05
CA HIS A 42 -16.49 -8.04 -6.16
C HIS A 42 -15.40 -8.95 -5.56
N THR A 43 -15.12 -10.07 -6.21
CA THR A 43 -13.81 -10.71 -6.10
C THR A 43 -12.90 -9.77 -6.86
N ILE A 44 -12.40 -8.79 -6.13
CA ILE A 44 -11.16 -8.11 -6.45
C ILE A 44 -10.22 -9.24 -6.86
N LYS A 45 -9.87 -9.29 -8.14
CA LYS A 45 -8.62 -9.89 -8.58
C LYS A 45 -7.55 -9.14 -7.80
N MET A 46 -7.25 -9.61 -6.60
CA MET A 46 -5.98 -9.42 -5.94
C MET A 46 -5.00 -10.02 -6.95
N SER A 47 -4.44 -9.17 -7.82
CA SER A 47 -3.49 -9.62 -8.83
C SER A 47 -2.36 -10.31 -8.07
N ALA A 48 -1.80 -11.34 -8.70
CA ALA A 48 -0.73 -12.19 -8.19
C ALA A 48 0.61 -11.43 -7.96
N GLU A 49 0.56 -10.11 -7.76
CA GLU A 49 1.66 -9.20 -7.43
C GLU A 49 1.64 -8.80 -5.95
N GLN A 50 0.91 -9.52 -5.09
CA GLN A 50 1.38 -9.68 -3.71
C GLN A 50 2.64 -10.54 -3.77
N LEU A 51 3.74 -9.96 -4.25
CA LEU A 51 5.05 -10.34 -3.79
C LEU A 51 4.93 -10.33 -2.27
N GLU A 52 5.03 -11.51 -1.68
CA GLU A 52 4.81 -11.73 -0.26
C GLU A 52 5.75 -10.80 0.51
N PHE A 53 5.19 -9.72 1.05
CA PHE A 53 5.95 -8.76 1.86
C PHE A 53 6.41 -9.50 3.12
N ASN A 54 7.58 -10.11 3.03
CA ASN A 54 8.16 -10.91 4.08
C ASN A 54 8.88 -9.95 5.03
N VAL A 55 8.13 -9.42 5.98
CA VAL A 55 8.60 -8.46 6.98
C VAL A 55 9.85 -8.96 7.70
N ASP A 56 9.88 -10.23 8.11
CA ASP A 56 11.00 -10.80 8.87
C ASP A 56 12.28 -10.86 8.03
N ARG A 57 12.16 -11.23 6.75
CA ARG A 57 13.31 -11.28 5.83
C ARG A 57 13.83 -9.88 5.51
N ILE A 58 12.94 -8.91 5.31
CA ILE A 58 13.33 -7.52 5.06
C ILE A 58 14.01 -6.95 6.32
N ASP A 59 13.43 -7.18 7.50
CA ASP A 59 13.95 -6.71 8.79
C ASP A 59 15.38 -7.19 9.02
N ALA A 60 15.61 -8.50 8.89
CA ALA A 60 16.95 -9.09 9.01
C ALA A 60 17.95 -8.50 8.01
N LYS A 61 17.54 -8.30 6.75
CA LYS A 61 18.42 -7.73 5.72
C LYS A 61 18.74 -6.26 5.95
N MET A 62 17.80 -5.49 6.50
CA MET A 62 18.03 -4.10 6.88
C MET A 62 18.98 -4.01 8.08
N GLU A 63 18.85 -4.92 9.06
CA GLU A 63 19.77 -5.01 10.19
C GLU A 63 21.20 -5.36 9.74
N GLU A 64 21.36 -6.34 8.84
CA GLU A 64 22.66 -6.68 8.25
C GLU A 64 23.30 -5.49 7.52
N LEU A 65 22.51 -4.71 6.76
CA LEU A 65 22.99 -3.52 6.07
C LEU A 65 23.44 -2.44 7.05
N LEU A 66 22.65 -2.18 8.10
CA LEU A 66 22.99 -1.19 9.14
C LEU A 66 24.29 -1.55 9.86
N ALA A 67 24.48 -2.82 10.22
CA ALA A 67 25.72 -3.28 10.83
C ALA A 67 26.96 -3.03 9.94
N SER A 68 26.78 -3.07 8.62
CA SER A 68 27.85 -2.84 7.64
C SER A 68 28.22 -1.36 7.52
N PHE A 69 27.21 -0.48 7.60
CA PHE A 69 27.45 0.96 7.75
C PHE A 69 28.18 1.27 9.05
N GLU A 70 27.79 0.67 10.18
CA GLU A 70 28.44 0.87 11.48
C GLU A 70 29.88 0.36 11.50
N ALA A 71 30.19 -0.71 10.78
CA ALA A 71 31.54 -1.24 10.63
C ALA A 71 32.41 -0.44 9.65
N HIS A 72 31.82 0.47 8.85
CA HIS A 72 32.56 1.19 7.83
C HIS A 72 33.67 2.08 8.45
N PRO A 73 34.90 2.11 7.92
CA PRO A 73 36.01 2.88 8.49
C PRO A 73 35.70 4.37 8.64
N GLN A 74 35.00 4.94 7.66
CA GLN A 74 34.58 6.34 7.67
C GLN A 74 33.31 6.61 8.50
N MET A 75 32.73 5.58 9.13
CA MET A 75 31.68 5.75 10.13
C MET A 75 32.27 5.95 11.54
N GLN A 76 33.54 5.60 11.75
CA GLN A 76 34.20 5.61 13.04
C GLN A 76 34.51 7.04 13.55
N PRO A 77 34.51 7.26 14.88
CA PRO A 77 35.00 8.50 15.48
C PRO A 77 36.48 8.78 15.16
N PRO A 78 36.95 10.04 15.17
CA PRO A 78 36.21 11.25 15.58
C PRO A 78 35.42 11.92 14.46
N ASN A 79 35.67 11.57 13.19
CA ASN A 79 35.11 12.25 12.03
C ASN A 79 34.32 11.27 11.16
N THR A 80 33.03 11.14 11.43
CA THR A 80 32.09 10.38 10.59
C THR A 80 31.87 11.11 9.27
N HIS A 81 31.99 10.40 8.14
CA HIS A 81 31.79 10.99 6.82
C HIS A 81 30.30 11.31 6.59
N PRO A 82 29.96 12.55 6.18
CA PRO A 82 28.57 13.02 6.14
C PRO A 82 27.67 12.20 5.21
N THR A 83 28.17 11.82 4.03
CA THR A 83 27.41 10.99 3.07
C THR A 83 27.10 9.59 3.58
N ILE A 84 28.04 8.97 4.31
CA ILE A 84 27.85 7.63 4.89
C ILE A 84 26.85 7.73 6.03
N PHE A 85 27.01 8.71 6.91
CA PHE A 85 26.06 8.96 8.00
C PHE A 85 24.65 9.22 7.47
N PHE A 86 24.51 10.02 6.41
CA PHE A 86 23.24 10.29 5.77
C PHE A 86 22.53 9.02 5.31
N LEU A 87 23.24 8.13 4.57
CA LEU A 87 22.63 6.88 4.12
C LEU A 87 22.34 5.92 5.28
N PHE A 88 23.23 5.83 6.26
CA PHE A 88 22.98 5.06 7.48
C PHE A 88 21.69 5.52 8.17
N ASP A 89 21.52 6.82 8.40
CA ASP A 89 20.31 7.35 9.03
C ASP A 89 19.06 7.15 8.18
N PHE A 90 19.18 7.29 6.85
CA PHE A 90 18.10 7.04 5.92
C PHE A 90 17.59 5.58 6.00
N VAL A 91 18.50 4.61 5.97
CA VAL A 91 18.17 3.18 6.11
C VAL A 91 17.59 2.90 7.50
N ARG A 92 18.18 3.47 8.55
CA ARG A 92 17.72 3.30 9.93
C ARG A 92 16.29 3.81 10.12
N ASN A 93 15.94 4.93 9.50
CA ASN A 93 14.58 5.47 9.56
C ASN A 93 13.58 4.63 8.75
N ALA A 94 13.98 4.07 7.61
CA ALA A 94 13.17 3.10 6.88
C ALA A 94 12.95 1.80 7.69
N HIS A 95 13.97 1.34 8.42
CA HIS A 95 13.87 0.15 9.27
C HIS A 95 12.90 0.37 10.44
N ARG A 96 12.94 1.54 11.08
CA ARG A 96 11.94 1.92 12.10
C ARG A 96 10.52 1.97 11.54
N GLU A 97 10.36 2.39 10.29
CA GLU A 97 9.05 2.42 9.62
C GLU A 97 8.52 1.01 9.36
N LEU A 98 9.38 0.09 8.91
CA LEU A 98 9.06 -1.34 8.77
C LEU A 98 8.55 -1.93 10.10
N GLN A 99 9.27 -1.67 11.19
CA GLN A 99 8.91 -2.13 12.54
C GLN A 99 7.59 -1.52 13.05
N GLY A 100 7.17 -0.38 12.49
CA GLY A 100 5.92 0.28 12.82
C GLY A 100 4.71 -0.24 12.04
N ILE A 101 4.87 -1.15 11.08
CA ILE A 101 3.76 -1.69 10.28
C ILE A 101 2.92 -2.63 11.14
N ASP A 102 1.63 -2.32 11.26
CA ASP A 102 0.63 -3.22 11.83
C ASP A 102 0.35 -4.36 10.83
N MET A 103 0.99 -5.50 11.04
CA MET A 103 0.94 -6.65 10.12
C MET A 103 -0.44 -7.30 10.04
N ASP A 104 -1.27 -7.17 11.09
CA ASP A 104 -2.64 -7.67 11.05
C ASP A 104 -3.51 -6.80 10.14
N LYS A 105 -3.35 -5.47 10.21
CA LYS A 105 -3.97 -4.55 9.26
C LYS A 105 -3.45 -4.72 7.84
N PHE A 106 -2.15 -4.93 7.68
CA PHE A 106 -1.55 -5.21 6.37
C PHE A 106 -2.19 -6.45 5.72
N ARG A 107 -2.31 -7.56 6.47
CA ARG A 107 -2.97 -8.80 6.04
C ARG A 107 -4.46 -8.60 5.75
N ALA A 108 -5.13 -7.75 6.53
CA ALA A 108 -6.52 -7.36 6.29
C ALA A 108 -6.71 -6.42 5.08
N GLY A 109 -5.61 -5.95 4.46
CA GLY A 109 -5.65 -5.11 3.27
C GLY A 109 -5.84 -3.62 3.55
N ASP A 110 -5.55 -3.15 4.76
CA ASP A 110 -5.58 -1.75 5.12
C ASP A 110 -4.67 -0.90 4.22
N ALA A 111 -5.21 0.22 3.73
CA ALA A 111 -4.52 1.06 2.75
C ALA A 111 -3.27 1.74 3.35
N ASN A 112 -3.31 2.13 4.63
CA ASN A 112 -2.18 2.80 5.27
C ASN A 112 -1.05 1.81 5.53
N ALA A 113 -1.36 0.62 6.05
CA ALA A 113 -0.36 -0.42 6.27
C ALA A 113 0.31 -0.86 4.96
N ARG A 114 -0.47 -0.98 3.86
CA ARG A 114 0.09 -1.27 2.53
C ARG A 114 0.96 -0.14 1.99
N ARG A 115 0.55 1.12 2.19
CA ARG A 115 1.34 2.29 1.80
C ARG A 115 2.70 2.30 2.52
N MET A 116 2.72 2.06 3.84
CA MET A 116 3.97 2.00 4.60
C MET A 116 4.89 0.90 4.08
N ALA A 117 4.36 -0.28 3.79
CA ALA A 117 5.15 -1.37 3.19
C ALA A 117 5.75 -0.97 1.82
N GLN A 118 4.96 -0.32 0.96
CA GLN A 118 5.43 0.20 -0.32
C GLN A 118 6.50 1.28 -0.15
N ASP A 119 6.34 2.16 0.84
CA ASP A 119 7.30 3.22 1.15
C ASP A 119 8.64 2.60 1.62
N VAL A 120 8.62 1.56 2.46
CA VAL A 120 9.83 0.81 2.87
C VAL A 120 10.51 0.17 1.67
N LEU A 121 9.78 -0.55 0.81
CA LEU A 121 10.35 -1.17 -0.40
C LEU A 121 10.93 -0.10 -1.34
N GLY A 122 10.26 1.03 -1.49
CA GLY A 122 10.73 2.17 -2.28
C GLY A 122 12.04 2.74 -1.73
N ARG A 123 12.16 2.88 -0.41
CA ARG A 123 13.39 3.34 0.24
C ARG A 123 14.53 2.34 0.10
N ASN A 124 14.27 1.04 0.18
CA ASN A 124 15.29 0.01 -0.04
C ASN A 124 15.84 0.05 -1.47
N ASN A 125 14.95 0.16 -2.46
CA ASN A 125 15.34 0.38 -3.85
C ASN A 125 16.17 1.65 -4.05
N PHE A 126 15.75 2.74 -3.40
CA PHE A 126 16.46 4.01 -3.50
C PHE A 126 17.84 3.95 -2.83
N THR A 127 17.97 3.29 -1.68
CA THR A 127 19.27 3.02 -1.03
C THR A 127 20.21 2.31 -1.99
N ASN A 128 19.76 1.23 -2.65
CA ASN A 128 20.58 0.52 -3.63
C ASN A 128 21.00 1.41 -4.81
N ALA A 129 20.12 2.31 -5.27
CA ALA A 129 20.48 3.27 -6.31
C ALA A 129 21.54 4.28 -5.82
N LEU A 130 21.43 4.75 -4.57
CA LEU A 130 22.34 5.76 -4.00
C LEU A 130 23.74 5.20 -3.71
N VAL A 131 23.87 3.99 -3.17
CA VAL A 131 25.19 3.38 -2.94
C VAL A 131 25.94 3.07 -4.24
N ASN A 132 25.22 3.03 -5.37
CA ASN A 132 25.76 2.85 -6.72
C ASN A 132 25.75 4.14 -7.54
N ASP A 133 25.52 5.31 -6.93
CA ASP A 133 25.48 6.59 -7.65
C ASP A 133 26.88 6.95 -8.20
N THR A 134 26.99 6.99 -9.52
CA THR A 134 28.19 7.46 -10.22
C THR A 134 28.03 8.89 -10.76
N THR A 135 26.87 9.53 -10.53
CA THR A 135 26.58 10.87 -11.08
C THR A 135 27.05 12.01 -10.19
N GLY A 136 27.44 11.71 -8.94
CA GLY A 136 27.86 12.70 -7.94
C GLY A 136 26.69 13.45 -7.29
N LYS A 137 25.44 13.10 -7.63
CA LYS A 137 24.24 13.72 -7.04
C LYS A 137 24.15 13.44 -5.55
N LEU A 138 24.50 12.24 -5.11
CA LEU A 138 24.50 11.90 -3.69
C LEU A 138 25.51 12.76 -2.91
N ALA A 139 26.70 12.96 -3.47
CA ALA A 139 27.71 13.83 -2.89
C ALA A 139 27.17 15.27 -2.76
N LEU A 140 26.58 15.83 -3.82
CA LEU A 140 25.98 17.17 -3.78
C LEU A 140 24.86 17.31 -2.72
N MET A 141 23.97 16.31 -2.62
CA MET A 141 22.88 16.31 -1.65
C MET A 141 23.36 16.26 -0.19
N THR A 142 24.56 15.75 0.04
CA THR A 142 25.13 15.55 1.38
C THR A 142 26.27 16.52 1.69
N GLY A 143 26.55 17.49 0.80
CA GLY A 143 27.62 18.47 0.95
C GLY A 143 29.04 17.93 0.70
N GLY A 144 29.17 16.78 0.04
CA GLY A 144 30.44 16.19 -0.39
C GLY A 144 30.93 16.67 -1.75
N ASP A 145 32.13 16.25 -2.13
CA ASP A 145 32.73 16.54 -3.45
C ASP A 145 32.22 15.54 -4.51
N PRO A 146 31.51 16.00 -5.57
CA PRO A 146 31.03 15.10 -6.63
C PRO A 146 32.16 14.49 -7.48
N ASN A 147 33.36 15.07 -7.49
CA ASN A 147 34.51 14.53 -8.23
C ASN A 147 35.26 13.45 -7.45
N ASN A 148 34.98 13.34 -6.14
CA ASN A 148 35.55 12.34 -5.26
C ASN A 148 34.42 11.74 -4.38
N PRO A 149 33.48 11.00 -4.99
CA PRO A 149 32.39 10.39 -4.25
C PRO A 149 32.93 9.39 -3.23
N VAL A 150 32.18 9.23 -2.13
CA VAL A 150 32.53 8.28 -1.10
C VAL A 150 32.48 6.85 -1.62
N ASP A 151 33.45 6.03 -1.23
CA ASP A 151 33.41 4.59 -1.48
C ASP A 151 32.72 3.89 -0.30
N PHE A 152 31.60 3.23 -0.58
CA PHE A 152 30.85 2.45 0.41
C PHE A 152 31.44 1.05 0.65
N GLY A 153 32.39 0.61 -0.19
CA GLY A 153 32.89 -0.75 -0.19
C GLY A 153 31.91 -1.77 -0.81
N GLU A 154 32.39 -3.00 -0.98
CA GLU A 154 31.63 -4.10 -1.57
C GLU A 154 30.52 -4.59 -0.63
N ASP A 155 30.83 -4.70 0.67
CA ASP A 155 29.92 -5.25 1.68
C ASP A 155 28.58 -4.49 1.77
N ILE A 156 28.63 -3.16 1.79
CA ILE A 156 27.42 -2.30 1.79
C ILE A 156 26.65 -2.46 0.47
N ARG A 157 27.36 -2.53 -0.67
CA ARG A 157 26.73 -2.65 -1.99
C ARG A 157 26.02 -3.99 -2.16
N GLU A 158 26.64 -5.09 -1.74
CA GLU A 158 26.05 -6.43 -1.79
C GLU A 158 24.79 -6.52 -0.92
N LYS A 159 24.84 -6.00 0.31
CA LYS A 159 23.69 -6.01 1.22
C LYS A 159 22.56 -5.08 0.76
N ALA A 160 22.89 -3.91 0.20
CA ALA A 160 21.89 -3.03 -0.42
C ALA A 160 21.23 -3.68 -1.64
N LYS A 161 21.99 -4.42 -2.45
CA LYS A 161 21.44 -5.20 -3.56
C LYS A 161 20.52 -6.31 -3.07
N ALA A 162 20.92 -7.05 -2.02
CA ALA A 162 20.13 -8.13 -1.44
C ALA A 162 18.77 -7.66 -0.91
N LEU A 163 18.65 -6.39 -0.47
CA LEU A 163 17.38 -5.79 -0.04
C LEU A 163 16.38 -5.55 -1.19
N VAL A 164 16.85 -5.46 -2.43
CA VAL A 164 16.00 -5.26 -3.61
C VAL A 164 15.53 -6.59 -4.20
N GLU A 165 16.22 -7.68 -3.90
CA GLU A 165 15.93 -9.04 -4.37
C GLU A 165 15.03 -9.84 -3.39
N VAL A 166 14.41 -9.15 -2.43
CA VAL A 166 13.57 -9.77 -1.39
C VAL A 166 12.20 -10.13 -1.89
#